data_AF-U4U3I7-F1
#
_entry.id   AF-U4U3I7-F1
#
_cell.length_a   1.000
_cell.length_b   1.000
_cell.length_c   1.000
_cell.angle_alpha   90.00
_cell.angle_beta   90.00
_cell.angle_gamma   90.00
#
_symmetry.space_group_name_H-M   'P 1'
#
loop_
_entity.id
_entity.type
_entity.pdbx_description
1 polymer ?
#
loop_
_entity_poly.entity_id
_entity_poly.type
_entity_poly.pdbx_seq_one_letter_code
_entity_poly.pdbx_strand_id
1 'polypeptide(L)'
;MLAAWDQSQKFVKFYITLPKVNTVPAENVQCNFQEKSFELKIKNLENKDYVFSITQLLHAVEPKNSTYKVKNDLILINVAKKEDITWSHVTEWEKKASDKKMPSMDSDDKSDPSASLINLMRNMYETGDDEMKRTIAKAWTESRNGGPNMNF
;
A
#
# COMPACT_ATOMS: atom_id res chain seq x y z
N MET A 1 14.71 11.39 4.43
CA MET A 1 14.81 10.18 3.60
C MET A 1 13.48 10.01 2.89
N LEU A 2 13.47 9.96 1.57
CA LEU A 2 12.26 9.66 0.79
C LEU A 2 12.40 8.27 0.19
N ALA A 3 11.35 7.47 0.27
CA ALA A 3 11.31 6.13 -0.29
C ALA A 3 10.21 6.06 -1.36
N ALA A 4 10.59 5.72 -2.57
CA ALA A 4 9.67 5.33 -3.64
C ALA A 4 9.94 3.88 -4.02
N TRP A 5 8.98 3.22 -4.66
CA TRP A 5 9.16 1.85 -5.13
C TRP A 5 8.55 1.65 -6.52
N ASP A 6 9.13 0.72 -7.27
CA ASP A 6 8.58 0.19 -8.51
C ASP A 6 8.77 -1.34 -8.53
N GLN A 7 8.38 -1.97 -9.62
CA GLN A 7 8.70 -3.38 -9.82
C GLN A 7 8.92 -3.71 -11.29
N SER A 8 9.64 -4.80 -11.48
CA SER A 8 9.79 -5.52 -12.74
C SER A 8 9.28 -6.94 -12.56
N GLN A 9 9.43 -7.78 -13.59
CA GLN A 9 9.12 -9.20 -13.51
C GLN A 9 9.89 -9.89 -12.36
N LYS A 10 11.21 -9.63 -12.24
CA LYS A 10 12.08 -10.34 -11.29
C LYS A 10 12.29 -9.64 -9.96
N PHE A 11 12.12 -8.32 -9.89
CA PHE A 11 12.48 -7.53 -8.72
C PHE A 11 11.39 -6.54 -8.34
N VAL A 12 11.18 -6.37 -7.04
CA VAL A 12 10.62 -5.15 -6.45
C VAL A 12 11.79 -4.23 -6.13
N LYS A 13 11.73 -2.95 -6.50
CA LYS A 13 12.84 -2.03 -6.27
C LYS A 13 12.44 -0.87 -5.40
N PHE A 14 13.31 -0.51 -4.48
CA PHE A 14 13.14 0.64 -3.60
C PHE A 14 14.21 1.69 -3.88
N TYR A 15 13.77 2.94 -3.99
CA TYR A 15 14.58 4.11 -4.27
C TYR A 15 14.62 4.97 -3.02
N ILE A 16 15.72 4.86 -2.28
CA ILE A 16 15.90 5.57 -1.02
C ILE A 16 16.76 6.81 -1.29
N THR A 17 16.11 7.98 -1.37
CA THR A 17 16.81 9.25 -1.56
C THR A 17 17.38 9.72 -0.23
N LEU A 18 18.70 9.81 -0.17
CA LEU A 18 19.46 10.24 0.99
C LEU A 18 20.69 11.04 0.51
N PRO A 19 20.70 12.37 0.66
CA PRO A 19 21.80 13.21 0.20
C PRO A 19 23.16 12.78 0.78
N LYS A 20 24.20 12.85 -0.04
CA LYS A 20 25.59 12.52 0.25
C LYS A 20 25.84 11.07 0.67
N VAL A 21 24.88 10.17 0.51
CA VAL A 21 25.05 8.77 0.91
C VAL A 21 26.19 8.06 0.17
N ASN A 22 26.54 8.51 -1.03
CA ASN A 22 27.68 8.04 -1.79
C ASN A 22 29.06 8.46 -1.24
N THR A 23 29.11 9.38 -0.27
CA THR A 23 30.37 9.78 0.38
C THR A 23 30.70 8.90 1.58
N VAL A 24 29.76 8.04 1.99
CA VAL A 24 29.92 7.12 3.11
C VAL A 24 30.74 5.91 2.66
N PRO A 25 31.69 5.42 3.48
CA PRO A 25 32.41 4.18 3.18
C PRO A 25 31.45 2.99 2.99
N ALA A 26 31.79 2.08 2.08
CA ALA A 26 30.90 0.98 1.70
C ALA A 26 30.54 0.08 2.90
N GLU A 27 31.47 -0.12 3.83
CA GLU A 27 31.28 -0.91 5.06
C GLU A 27 30.22 -0.32 6.01
N ASN A 28 29.97 0.98 5.90
CA ASN A 28 28.99 1.70 6.71
C ASN A 28 27.59 1.67 6.11
N VAL A 29 27.43 1.11 4.90
CA VAL A 29 26.12 0.86 4.29
C VAL A 29 25.91 -0.65 4.23
N GLN A 30 24.86 -1.14 4.88
CA GLN A 30 24.56 -2.57 4.92
C GLN A 30 23.06 -2.77 4.71
N CYS A 31 22.70 -3.72 3.85
CA CYS A 31 21.31 -4.11 3.63
C CYS A 31 21.17 -5.61 3.89
N ASN A 32 20.38 -5.96 4.90
CA ASN A 32 20.10 -7.34 5.28
C ASN A 32 18.73 -7.73 4.73
N PHE A 33 18.68 -8.80 3.94
CA PHE A 33 17.45 -9.33 3.37
C PHE A 33 17.00 -10.59 4.13
N GLN A 34 15.70 -10.73 4.30
CA GLN A 34 15.05 -11.95 4.80
C GLN A 34 13.85 -12.28 3.90
N GLU A 35 13.21 -13.43 4.13
CA GLU A 35 12.16 -13.94 3.23
C GLU A 35 10.97 -12.99 3.06
N LYS A 36 10.62 -12.19 4.08
CA LYS A 36 9.51 -11.21 3.99
C LYS A 36 9.87 -9.85 4.59
N SER A 37 11.15 -9.51 4.64
CA SER A 37 11.62 -8.23 5.18
C SER A 37 13.00 -7.87 4.66
N PHE A 38 13.36 -6.60 4.80
CA PHE A 38 14.75 -6.17 4.69
C PHE A 38 15.02 -4.98 5.61
N GLU A 39 16.30 -4.76 5.91
CA GLU A 39 16.77 -3.66 6.74
C GLU A 39 18.03 -3.05 6.12
N LEU A 40 17.96 -1.77 5.78
CA LEU A 40 19.07 -0.94 5.36
C LEU A 40 19.57 -0.13 6.57
N LYS A 41 20.87 -0.23 6.85
CA LYS A 41 21.59 0.53 7.87
C LYS A 41 22.65 1.38 7.18
N ILE A 42 22.67 2.68 7.47
CA ILE A 42 23.73 3.61 7.08
C ILE A 42 24.32 4.20 8.35
N LYS A 43 25.62 4.09 8.53
CA LYS A 43 26.34 4.65 9.67
C LYS A 43 27.14 5.88 9.29
N ASN A 44 27.22 6.82 10.22
CA ASN A 44 28.09 7.99 10.16
C ASN A 44 27.97 8.81 8.87
N LEU A 45 26.75 8.97 8.35
CA LEU A 45 26.46 9.94 7.30
C LEU A 45 26.28 11.30 7.98
N GLU A 46 27.25 12.19 7.81
CA GLU A 46 27.26 13.52 8.44
C GLU A 46 27.06 13.45 9.98
N ASN A 47 27.74 12.52 10.64
CA ASN A 47 27.61 12.21 12.07
C ASN A 47 26.22 11.72 12.50
N LYS A 48 25.44 11.16 11.57
CA LYS A 48 24.13 10.56 11.84
C LYS A 48 24.04 9.15 11.30
N ASP A 49 23.35 8.30 12.06
CA ASP A 49 22.99 6.95 11.66
C ASP A 49 21.55 6.93 11.15
N TYR A 50 21.31 6.15 10.10
CA TYR A 50 20.00 5.97 9.50
C TYR A 50 19.66 4.50 9.43
N VAL A 51 18.42 4.17 9.75
CA VAL A 51 17.86 2.82 9.58
C VAL A 51 16.57 2.95 8.79
N PHE A 52 16.44 2.11 7.76
CA PHE A 52 15.22 1.95 6.98
C PHE A 52 14.90 0.47 6.90
N SER A 53 13.73 0.06 7.38
CA SER A 53 13.32 -1.33 7.37
C SER A 53 11.89 -1.47 6.88
N ILE A 54 11.65 -2.57 6.16
CA ILE A 54 10.31 -2.99 5.78
C ILE A 54 10.12 -4.40 6.33
N THR A 55 9.08 -4.57 7.13
CA THR A 55 8.65 -5.87 7.66
C THR A 55 7.33 -6.27 7.01
N GLN A 56 7.06 -7.59 6.94
CA GLN A 56 5.82 -8.12 6.37
C GLN A 56 5.59 -7.66 4.93
N LEU A 57 6.60 -7.83 4.08
CA LEU A 57 6.47 -7.68 2.63
C LEU A 57 5.29 -8.50 2.11
N LEU A 58 4.61 -7.97 1.08
CA LEU A 58 3.38 -8.55 0.55
C LEU A 58 3.55 -10.02 0.14
N HIS A 59 4.67 -10.34 -0.51
CA HIS A 59 5.03 -11.71 -0.90
C HIS A 59 6.45 -12.06 -0.45
N ALA A 60 6.75 -13.36 -0.48
CA ALA A 60 8.08 -13.86 -0.18
C ALA A 60 9.10 -13.45 -1.25
N VAL A 61 10.33 -13.25 -0.81
CA VAL A 61 11.47 -12.81 -1.64
C VAL A 61 12.63 -13.77 -1.48
N GLU A 62 13.59 -13.72 -2.40
CA GLU A 62 14.81 -14.52 -2.34
C GLU A 62 15.98 -13.66 -1.80
N PRO A 63 16.37 -13.82 -0.52
CA PRO A 63 17.38 -12.96 0.10
C PRO A 63 18.73 -13.04 -0.61
N LYS A 64 19.10 -14.23 -1.10
CA LYS A 64 20.42 -14.46 -1.74
C LYS A 64 20.55 -13.76 -3.09
N ASN A 65 19.43 -13.55 -3.79
CA ASN A 65 19.39 -12.87 -5.07
C ASN A 65 19.03 -11.38 -4.95
N SER A 66 18.71 -10.92 -3.74
CA SER A 66 18.42 -9.52 -3.45
C SER A 66 19.73 -8.75 -3.27
N THR A 67 19.77 -7.52 -3.79
CA THR A 67 20.98 -6.69 -3.82
C THR A 67 20.65 -5.23 -3.53
N TYR A 68 21.65 -4.43 -3.19
CA TYR A 68 21.52 -2.98 -3.14
C TYR A 68 22.70 -2.32 -3.84
N LYS A 69 22.50 -1.09 -4.31
CA LYS A 69 23.52 -0.28 -4.98
C LYS A 69 23.43 1.15 -4.47
N VAL A 70 24.55 1.67 -3.98
CA VAL A 70 24.70 3.08 -3.64
C VAL A 70 25.00 3.86 -4.92
N LYS A 71 24.28 4.94 -5.13
CA LYS A 71 24.45 5.93 -6.21
C LYS A 71 24.52 7.33 -5.59
N ASN A 72 24.78 8.35 -6.41
CA ASN A 72 24.77 9.72 -5.94
C ASN A 72 23.40 10.07 -5.33
N ASP A 73 23.41 10.44 -4.05
CA ASP A 73 22.22 10.81 -3.25
C ASP A 73 21.09 9.76 -3.19
N LEU A 74 21.35 8.51 -3.59
CA LEU A 74 20.33 7.49 -3.79
C LEU A 74 20.86 6.09 -3.47
N ILE A 75 20.07 5.29 -2.76
CA ILE A 75 20.28 3.85 -2.65
C ILE A 75 19.16 3.14 -3.41
N LEU A 76 19.55 2.29 -4.36
CA LEU A 76 18.65 1.39 -5.08
C LEU A 76 18.72 0.01 -4.44
N ILE A 77 17.62 -0.44 -3.85
CA ILE A 77 17.49 -1.78 -3.28
C ILE A 77 16.67 -2.62 -4.26
N ASN A 78 17.24 -3.71 -4.78
CA ASN A 78 16.54 -4.68 -5.61
C ASN A 78 16.22 -5.92 -4.77
N VAL A 79 14.94 -6.11 -4.49
CA VAL A 79 14.45 -7.27 -3.75
C VAL A 79 13.94 -8.31 -4.75
N ALA A 80 14.61 -9.45 -4.83
CA ALA A 80 14.31 -10.51 -5.79
C ALA A 80 13.02 -11.23 -5.41
N LYS A 81 12.05 -11.26 -6.32
CA LYS A 81 10.79 -11.98 -6.07
C LYS A 81 11.05 -13.48 -6.05
N LYS A 82 10.43 -14.18 -5.09
CA LYS A 82 10.47 -15.65 -5.05
C LYS A 82 9.58 -16.28 -6.13
N GLU A 83 8.48 -15.59 -6.46
CA GLU A 83 7.50 -16.00 -7.46
C GLU A 83 7.29 -14.87 -8.48
N ASP A 84 6.96 -15.23 -9.73
CA ASP A 84 6.69 -14.26 -10.80
C ASP A 84 5.28 -13.66 -10.65
N ILE A 85 5.11 -12.83 -9.62
CA ILE A 85 3.86 -12.19 -9.25
C ILE A 85 4.03 -10.66 -9.26
N THR A 86 3.01 -9.96 -9.77
CA THR A 86 2.94 -8.50 -9.69
C THR A 86 2.39 -8.09 -8.32
N TRP A 87 3.14 -7.24 -7.61
CA TRP A 87 2.77 -6.74 -6.29
C TRP A 87 1.81 -5.57 -6.42
N SER A 88 0.65 -5.64 -5.77
CA SER A 88 -0.27 -4.49 -5.73
C SER A 88 0.14 -3.44 -4.68
N HIS A 89 0.85 -3.87 -3.64
CA HIS A 89 1.27 -3.07 -2.49
C HIS A 89 2.66 -3.53 -2.04
N VAL A 90 3.33 -2.77 -1.16
CA VAL A 90 4.64 -3.17 -0.62
C VAL A 90 4.48 -4.17 0.50
N THR A 91 3.50 -3.95 1.38
CA THR A 91 3.30 -4.75 2.59
C THR A 91 1.93 -5.41 2.63
N GLU A 92 1.82 -6.49 3.40
CA GLU A 92 0.52 -7.10 3.68
C GLU A 92 -0.45 -6.14 4.37
N TRP A 93 0.06 -5.25 5.20
CA TRP A 93 -0.75 -4.30 5.96
C TRP A 93 -1.42 -3.29 5.03
N GLU A 94 -0.68 -2.73 4.08
CA GLU A 94 -1.22 -1.81 3.07
C GLU A 94 -2.33 -2.48 2.27
N LYS A 95 -2.12 -3.74 1.82
CA LYS A 95 -3.16 -4.49 1.12
C LYS A 95 -4.42 -4.67 1.98
N LYS A 96 -4.26 -5.13 3.22
CA LYS A 96 -5.39 -5.29 4.17
C LYS A 96 -6.12 -3.98 4.43
N ALA A 97 -5.41 -2.86 4.48
CA ALA A 97 -6.01 -1.54 4.67
C ALA A 97 -6.77 -1.06 3.43
N SER A 98 -6.29 -1.36 2.22
CA SER A 98 -6.97 -1.07 0.96
C SER A 98 -8.22 -1.95 0.78
N ASP A 99 -8.11 -3.25 1.06
CA ASP A 99 -9.23 -4.19 0.95
C ASP A 99 -10.37 -3.82 1.91
N LYS A 100 -10.07 -3.33 3.11
CA LYS A 100 -11.10 -2.85 4.06
C LYS A 100 -11.81 -1.57 3.60
N LYS A 101 -11.19 -0.78 2.73
CA LYS A 101 -11.78 0.46 2.19
C LYS A 101 -12.65 0.20 0.97
N MET A 102 -12.50 -0.95 0.32
CA MET A 102 -13.40 -1.40 -0.74
C MET A 102 -14.48 -2.28 -0.10
N PRO A 103 -15.75 -1.84 -0.04
CA PRO A 103 -16.81 -2.75 0.35
C PRO A 103 -16.88 -3.91 -0.65
N SER A 104 -16.98 -5.16 -0.20
CA SER A 104 -17.13 -6.30 -1.11
C SER A 104 -18.39 -6.10 -1.94
N MET A 105 -18.23 -5.99 -3.25
CA MET A 105 -19.29 -6.36 -4.18
C MET A 105 -19.23 -7.87 -4.30
N ASP A 106 -19.80 -8.57 -3.32
CA ASP A 106 -20.19 -9.96 -3.54
C ASP A 106 -21.36 -9.94 -4.52
N SER A 107 -21.01 -9.94 -5.81
CA SER A 107 -21.94 -10.14 -6.91
C SER A 107 -22.25 -11.62 -7.04
N ASP A 108 -22.94 -12.17 -6.04
CA ASP A 108 -23.48 -13.53 -6.09
C ASP A 108 -24.97 -13.56 -5.71
N ASP A 109 -25.66 -12.44 -5.94
CA ASP A 109 -27.10 -12.47 -6.07
C ASP A 109 -27.52 -11.74 -7.35
N LYS A 110 -28.09 -12.50 -8.29
CA LYS A 110 -28.80 -11.97 -9.47
C LYS A 110 -30.15 -11.39 -9.03
N SER A 111 -30.21 -10.69 -7.91
CA SER A 111 -31.40 -10.03 -7.42
C SER A 111 -31.25 -8.53 -7.59
N ASP A 112 -31.95 -8.04 -8.61
CA ASP A 112 -32.35 -6.65 -8.80
C ASP A 112 -31.23 -5.58 -8.80
N PRO A 113 -30.93 -4.95 -9.95
CA PRO A 113 -30.01 -3.81 -10.04
C PRO A 113 -30.29 -2.69 -9.02
N SER A 114 -31.53 -2.54 -8.56
CA SER A 114 -31.90 -1.56 -7.53
C SER A 114 -31.39 -1.92 -6.14
N ALA A 115 -31.34 -3.20 -5.77
CA ALA A 115 -30.83 -3.66 -4.47
C ALA A 115 -29.31 -3.48 -4.37
N SER A 116 -28.58 -3.74 -5.46
CA SER A 116 -27.13 -3.50 -5.54
C SER A 116 -26.79 -2.02 -5.36
N LEU A 117 -27.60 -1.12 -5.94
CA LEU A 117 -27.47 0.33 -5.77
C LEU A 117 -27.80 0.78 -4.33
N ILE A 118 -28.85 0.23 -3.72
CA ILE A 118 -29.23 0.53 -2.32
C ILE A 118 -28.12 0.11 -1.35
N ASN A 119 -27.49 -1.05 -1.57
CA ASN A 119 -26.41 -1.53 -0.71
C ASN A 119 -25.12 -0.70 -0.87
N LEU A 120 -24.81 -0.28 -2.10
CA LEU A 120 -23.73 0.66 -2.38
C LEU A 120 -23.97 2.02 -1.69
N MET A 121 -25.20 2.55 -1.77
CA MET A 121 -25.59 3.81 -1.12
C MET A 121 -25.55 3.71 0.41
N ARG A 122 -25.93 2.57 1.00
CA ARG A 122 -25.86 2.34 2.45
C ARG A 122 -24.42 2.35 2.94
N ASN A 123 -23.52 1.65 2.26
CA ASN A 123 -22.11 1.67 2.60
C ASN A 123 -21.49 3.05 2.44
N MET A 124 -21.89 3.83 1.42
CA MET A 124 -21.45 5.22 1.28
C MET A 124 -21.95 6.14 2.41
N TYR A 125 -23.15 5.91 2.93
CA TYR A 125 -23.68 6.64 4.08
C TYR A 125 -22.96 6.26 5.39
N GLU A 126 -22.64 4.98 5.58
CA GLU A 126 -21.99 4.50 6.81
C GLU A 126 -20.50 4.87 6.88
N THR A 127 -19.82 4.90 5.73
CA THR A 127 -18.37 5.17 5.64
C THR A 127 -18.01 6.60 5.26
N GLY A 128 -18.98 7.39 4.77
CA GLY A 128 -18.77 8.76 4.28
C GLY A 128 -18.52 9.80 5.39
N ASP A 129 -17.84 10.88 5.01
CA ASP A 129 -17.76 12.11 5.78
C ASP A 129 -19.16 12.77 5.95
N ASP A 130 -19.26 13.73 6.87
CA ASP A 130 -20.56 14.35 7.23
C ASP A 130 -21.21 15.09 6.06
N GLU A 131 -20.44 15.48 5.04
CA GLU A 131 -20.93 16.18 3.85
C GLU A 131 -21.55 15.22 2.82
N MET A 132 -20.90 14.07 2.60
CA MET A 132 -21.44 13.00 1.76
C MET A 132 -22.69 12.38 2.39
N LYS A 133 -22.70 12.18 3.71
CA LYS A 133 -23.90 11.72 4.46
C LYS A 133 -25.09 12.65 4.27
N ARG A 134 -24.88 13.96 4.35
CA ARG A 134 -25.94 14.96 4.12
C ARG A 134 -26.46 14.92 2.69
N THR A 135 -25.58 14.77 1.71
CA THR A 135 -25.96 14.73 0.29
C THR A 135 -26.76 13.47 -0.04
N ILE A 136 -26.35 12.31 0.49
CA ILE A 136 -27.09 11.05 0.35
C ILE A 136 -28.43 11.13 1.09
N ALA A 137 -28.46 11.63 2.33
CA ALA A 137 -29.70 11.82 3.08
C ALA A 137 -30.67 12.77 2.36
N LYS A 138 -30.16 13.82 1.72
CA LYS A 138 -30.96 14.78 0.93
C LYS A 138 -31.55 14.11 -0.31
N ALA A 139 -30.74 13.37 -1.08
CA ALA A 139 -31.22 12.62 -2.25
C ALA A 139 -32.27 11.55 -1.87
N TRP A 140 -32.12 10.89 -0.72
CA TRP A 140 -33.11 9.96 -0.17
C TRP A 140 -34.42 10.64 0.23
N THR A 141 -34.33 11.84 0.84
CA THR A 141 -35.50 12.61 1.26
C THR A 141 -36.26 13.19 0.06
N GLU A 142 -35.53 13.65 -0.96
CA GLU A 142 -36.11 14.16 -2.21
C GLU A 142 -36.76 13.03 -3.03
N SER A 143 -36.25 11.80 -2.94
CA SER A 143 -36.86 10.59 -3.55
C SER A 143 -38.09 10.05 -2.77
N ARG A 144 -38.24 10.41 -1.49
CA ARG A 144 -39.35 9.96 -0.61
C ARG A 144 -40.71 10.62 -0.92
N ASN A 145 -40.79 11.57 -1.84
CA ASN A 145 -42.08 12.04 -2.37
C ASN A 145 -42.77 11.01 -3.31
N GLY A 146 -42.25 9.77 -3.44
CA GLY A 146 -42.90 8.71 -4.22
C GLY A 146 -42.45 7.25 -4.00
N GLY A 147 -41.96 6.83 -2.82
CA GLY A 147 -41.51 5.43 -2.62
C GLY A 147 -41.50 4.92 -1.16
N PRO A 148 -41.61 3.59 -0.93
CA PRO A 148 -42.38 2.98 0.16
C PRO A 148 -41.78 3.07 1.56
N ASN A 149 -42.69 3.10 2.54
CA ASN A 149 -42.45 3.23 3.97
C ASN A 149 -41.69 2.03 4.55
N MET A 150 -40.54 2.27 5.18
CA MET A 150 -39.81 1.29 5.97
C MET A 150 -39.78 1.76 7.42
N ASN A 151 -40.38 0.97 8.32
CA ASN A 151 -40.23 1.12 9.76
C ASN A 151 -38.82 0.68 10.16
N PHE A 152 -38.15 1.53 10.95
CA PHE A 152 -36.90 1.21 11.64
C PHE A 152 -37.16 0.27 12.83
#